data_AF-A0A1G7ZFG6-F1
#
_entry.id   AF-A0A1G7ZFG6-F1
#
_cell.length_a   1.000
_cell.length_b   1.000
_cell.length_c   1.000
_cell.angle_alpha   90.00
_cell.angle_beta   90.00
_cell.angle_gamma   90.00
#
_symmetry.space_group_name_H-M   'P 1'
#
loop_
_entity.id
_entity.type
_entity.pdbx_description
1 polymer ?
#
loop_
_entity_poly.entity_id
_entity_poly.type
_entity_poly.pdbx_seq_one_letter_code
_entity_poly.pdbx_strand_id
1 'polypeptide(L)'
;MVRLIVATGKKAILSVSIAWIATTLCSSLLMFGESTVQTVLVFGFYIYCILTLAIPSDYGLFHVVSIPALSQFLHLFQKYDFPAGANSLWRLLPFILVDLRMLSALIRFKTGLTSTEKSIVASWFALNFVFIIISPNLSGIITGAFTLILFTIPLYFLYLGVLSKLPSFAGDMERSLCLIFILLVLGTFGLVYFGAQYKGASNLLVTRNISDTNVTMAYFILLWPFAMLYASRTRYILLLTLVMFLLFVSIVVLSFSRGAVLIVLPYLLASLLVTGNWKYAFCLAAIAVFLSTISLDFIHADLAYSWQLRFADFQTAGPVLQKIQEASGRSEIRRLAYELFLESPLYGHGTGSFEVLGPGYREAHSMFFTVLAEQGLIGVLYMYGLFVILGSHLFKIVACEWRYRLLPVALATYLLFVHTVGFVFVIIPAKSLTINCIAPVLLICIYYYSKSIANKSAPSDHG
;
A
#
# COMPACT_ATOMS: atom_id res chain seq x y z
N MET A 1 14.23 4.67 16.10
CA MET A 1 14.04 3.47 15.26
C MET A 1 14.58 2.20 15.91
N VAL A 2 15.84 2.17 16.37
CA VAL A 2 16.52 0.95 16.85
C VAL A 2 15.72 0.16 17.90
N ARG A 3 15.21 0.80 18.96
CA ARG A 3 14.41 0.10 20.00
C ARG A 3 13.15 -0.57 19.42
N LEU A 4 12.49 0.07 18.47
CA LEU A 4 11.32 -0.48 17.77
C LEU A 4 11.72 -1.71 16.93
N ILE A 5 12.83 -1.62 16.19
CA ILE A 5 13.37 -2.73 15.40
C ILE A 5 13.71 -3.91 16.30
N VAL A 6 14.45 -3.67 17.38
CA VAL A 6 14.86 -4.74 18.32
C VAL A 6 13.63 -5.38 18.99
N ALA A 7 12.68 -4.57 19.47
CA ALA A 7 11.45 -5.10 20.09
C ALA A 7 10.63 -5.94 19.10
N THR A 8 10.52 -5.47 17.86
CA THR A 8 9.83 -6.18 16.78
C THR A 8 10.56 -7.48 16.39
N GLY A 9 11.88 -7.41 16.24
CA GLY A 9 12.73 -8.56 15.88
C GLY A 9 12.70 -9.66 16.94
N LYS A 10 12.71 -9.30 18.24
CA LYS A 10 12.55 -10.27 19.32
C LYS A 10 11.22 -11.03 19.23
N LYS A 11 10.11 -10.33 18.97
CA LYS A 11 8.80 -10.97 18.77
C LYS A 11 8.81 -11.87 17.54
N ALA A 12 9.37 -11.41 16.42
CA ALA A 12 9.46 -12.20 15.19
C ALA A 12 10.27 -13.49 15.36
N ILE A 13 11.46 -13.41 15.98
CA ILE A 13 12.30 -14.58 16.28
C ILE A 13 11.53 -15.56 17.18
N LEU A 14 10.93 -15.07 18.27
CA LEU A 14 10.16 -15.91 19.19
C LEU A 14 9.00 -16.62 18.44
N SER A 15 8.27 -15.90 17.59
CA SER A 15 7.18 -16.48 16.81
C SER A 15 7.64 -17.56 15.85
N VAL A 16 8.75 -17.33 15.15
CA VAL A 16 9.35 -18.33 14.24
C VAL A 16 9.85 -19.55 15.02
N SER A 17 10.46 -19.36 16.19
CA SER A 17 10.90 -20.47 17.05
C SER A 17 9.72 -21.33 17.54
N ILE A 18 8.64 -20.69 18.01
CA ILE A 18 7.42 -21.40 18.42
C ILE A 18 6.83 -22.17 17.23
N ALA A 19 6.74 -21.52 16.06
CA ALA A 19 6.23 -22.14 14.85
C ALA A 19 7.09 -23.34 14.41
N TRP A 20 8.42 -23.23 14.52
CA TRP A 20 9.33 -24.32 14.19
C TRP A 20 9.10 -25.53 15.10
N ILE A 21 9.08 -25.32 16.42
CA ILE A 21 8.82 -26.39 17.40
C ILE A 21 7.44 -27.02 17.14
N ALA A 22 6.40 -26.20 16.98
CA ALA A 22 5.05 -26.71 16.73
C ALA A 22 4.96 -27.52 15.43
N THR A 23 5.60 -27.07 14.35
CA THR A 23 5.62 -27.78 13.06
C THR A 23 6.37 -29.10 13.16
N THR A 24 7.43 -29.18 13.96
CA THR A 24 8.14 -30.45 14.20
C THR A 24 7.33 -31.45 15.03
N LEU A 25 6.49 -30.97 15.96
CA LEU A 25 5.65 -31.81 16.81
C LEU A 25 4.34 -32.23 16.13
N CYS A 26 3.85 -31.43 15.17
CA CYS A 26 2.55 -31.59 14.56
C CYS A 26 2.63 -31.46 13.03
N SER A 27 2.79 -32.59 12.35
CA SER A 27 2.92 -32.65 10.89
C SER A 27 1.70 -32.14 10.13
N SER A 28 0.51 -32.10 10.76
CA SER A 28 -0.70 -31.54 10.16
C SER A 28 -0.58 -30.03 9.87
N LEU A 29 0.31 -29.31 10.57
CA LEU A 29 0.59 -27.89 10.31
C LEU A 29 1.23 -27.65 8.93
N LEU A 30 1.80 -28.68 8.29
CA LEU A 30 2.31 -28.60 6.92
C LEU A 30 1.23 -28.22 5.90
N MET A 31 -0.05 -28.17 6.28
CA MET A 31 -1.11 -27.64 5.44
C MET A 31 -0.93 -26.16 5.04
N PHE A 32 -0.14 -25.38 5.78
CA PHE A 32 -0.01 -23.93 5.55
C PHE A 32 0.99 -23.54 4.44
N GLY A 33 1.93 -24.40 4.08
CA GLY A 33 2.94 -24.14 3.05
C GLY A 33 3.27 -25.38 2.23
N GLU A 34 4.04 -25.22 1.15
CA GLU A 34 4.49 -26.35 0.32
C GLU A 34 5.73 -27.04 0.90
N SER A 35 6.44 -26.36 1.80
CA SER A 35 7.58 -26.89 2.54
C SER A 35 7.49 -26.56 4.02
N THR A 36 8.29 -27.25 4.84
CA THR A 36 8.42 -26.97 6.27
C THR A 36 8.82 -25.52 6.53
N VAL A 37 9.76 -24.98 5.75
CA VAL A 37 10.22 -23.59 5.90
C VAL A 37 9.09 -22.60 5.62
N GLN A 38 8.36 -22.79 4.52
CA GLN A 38 7.20 -21.95 4.20
C GLN A 38 6.12 -22.03 5.28
N THR A 39 5.80 -23.23 5.74
CA THR A 39 4.86 -23.47 6.84
C THR A 39 5.27 -22.71 8.10
N VAL A 40 6.54 -22.81 8.50
CA VAL A 40 7.05 -22.12 9.69
C VAL A 40 6.96 -20.60 9.53
N LEU A 41 7.24 -20.06 8.35
CA LEU A 41 7.12 -18.62 8.09
C LEU A 41 5.65 -18.15 8.16
N VAL A 42 4.72 -18.88 7.54
CA VAL A 42 3.28 -18.53 7.56
C VAL A 42 2.72 -18.64 8.96
N PHE A 43 2.92 -19.78 9.62
CA PHE A 43 2.41 -20.00 10.96
C PHE A 43 3.11 -19.10 11.99
N GLY A 44 4.41 -18.87 11.83
CA GLY A 44 5.18 -17.91 12.61
C GLY A 44 4.65 -16.49 12.47
N PHE A 45 4.19 -16.09 11.29
CA PHE A 45 3.56 -14.78 11.11
C PHE A 45 2.21 -14.66 11.85
N TYR A 46 1.39 -15.71 11.88
CA TYR A 46 0.17 -15.69 12.69
C TYR A 46 0.48 -15.59 14.19
N ILE A 47 1.46 -16.36 14.67
CA ILE A 47 1.93 -16.25 16.05
C ILE A 47 2.47 -14.84 16.33
N TYR A 48 3.19 -14.24 15.37
CA TYR A 48 3.68 -12.86 15.48
C TYR A 48 2.53 -11.87 15.62
N CYS A 49 1.47 -11.99 14.83
CA CYS A 49 0.27 -11.16 14.97
C CYS A 49 -0.35 -11.30 16.36
N ILE A 50 -0.49 -12.54 16.86
CA ILE A 50 -1.02 -12.79 18.21
C ILE A 50 -0.13 -12.15 19.28
N LEU A 51 1.17 -12.41 19.28
CA LEU A 51 2.11 -11.88 20.27
C LEU A 51 2.20 -10.35 20.23
N THR A 52 2.17 -9.74 19.04
CA THR A 52 2.27 -8.29 18.89
C THR A 52 1.02 -7.55 19.32
N LEU A 53 -0.16 -8.15 19.09
CA LEU A 53 -1.44 -7.51 19.38
C LEU A 53 -1.96 -7.82 20.79
N ALA A 54 -1.68 -9.01 21.33
CA ALA A 54 -2.13 -9.41 22.67
C ALA A 54 -1.23 -8.87 23.79
N ILE A 55 0.08 -8.80 23.57
CA ILE A 55 1.04 -8.37 24.61
C ILE A 55 1.16 -6.83 24.59
N PRO A 56 0.97 -6.15 25.74
CA PRO A 56 1.19 -4.71 25.86
C PRO A 56 2.55 -4.29 25.29
N SER A 57 2.58 -3.21 24.52
CA SER A 57 3.79 -2.69 23.91
C SER A 57 3.70 -1.20 23.69
N ASP A 58 4.80 -0.51 23.95
CA ASP A 58 5.00 0.92 23.65
C ASP A 58 4.86 1.23 22.15
N TYR A 59 4.90 0.20 21.30
CA TYR A 59 4.85 0.31 19.85
C TYR A 59 3.53 -0.20 19.25
N GLY A 60 2.44 -0.14 20.02
CA GLY A 60 1.12 -0.61 19.59
C GLY A 60 0.66 -0.02 18.25
N LEU A 61 0.88 1.28 18.01
CA LEU A 61 0.56 1.94 16.73
C LEU A 61 1.28 1.27 15.54
N PHE A 62 2.59 1.02 15.68
CA PHE A 62 3.36 0.37 14.62
C PHE A 62 2.85 -1.04 14.35
N HIS A 63 2.58 -1.84 15.39
CA HIS A 63 2.11 -3.21 15.21
C HIS A 63 0.77 -3.26 14.47
N VAL A 64 -0.17 -2.37 14.81
CA VAL A 64 -1.44 -2.26 14.10
C VAL A 64 -1.20 -1.91 12.63
N VAL A 65 -0.53 -0.78 12.35
CA VAL A 65 -0.39 -0.24 10.98
C VAL A 65 0.54 -1.10 10.09
N SER A 66 1.48 -1.85 10.66
CA SER A 66 2.42 -2.68 9.89
C SER A 66 1.84 -4.03 9.44
N ILE A 67 0.83 -4.58 10.13
CA ILE A 67 0.28 -5.89 9.78
C ILE A 67 -0.26 -5.93 8.34
N PRO A 68 -1.05 -4.95 7.84
CA PRO A 68 -1.45 -4.94 6.43
C PRO A 68 -0.27 -5.05 5.47
N ALA A 69 0.79 -4.27 5.72
CA ALA A 69 2.01 -4.24 4.91
C ALA A 69 2.80 -5.55 5.00
N LEU A 70 2.85 -6.19 6.17
CA LEU A 70 3.56 -7.45 6.36
C LEU A 70 2.76 -8.65 5.81
N SER A 71 1.43 -8.61 5.91
CA SER A 71 0.53 -9.65 5.39
C SER A 71 0.63 -9.81 3.88
N GLN A 72 1.07 -8.80 3.12
CA GLN A 72 1.31 -8.98 1.68
C GLN A 72 2.41 -10.03 1.42
N PHE A 73 3.41 -10.12 2.31
CA PHE A 73 4.51 -11.07 2.17
C PHE A 73 4.12 -12.47 2.64
N LEU A 74 3.10 -12.58 3.50
CA LEU A 74 2.55 -13.87 3.93
C LEU A 74 2.11 -14.72 2.74
N HIS A 75 1.51 -14.10 1.73
CA HIS A 75 0.90 -14.78 0.59
C HIS A 75 1.90 -15.48 -0.33
N LEU A 76 3.18 -15.13 -0.18
CA LEU A 76 4.28 -15.72 -0.93
C LEU A 76 4.66 -17.10 -0.42
N PHE A 77 4.47 -17.29 0.88
CA PHE A 77 4.82 -18.51 1.59
C PHE A 77 3.60 -19.41 1.80
N GLN A 78 2.40 -18.90 1.51
CA GLN A 78 1.17 -19.68 1.60
C GLN A 78 0.97 -20.56 0.38
N LYS A 79 0.52 -21.80 0.61
CA LYS A 79 0.06 -22.68 -0.46
C LYS A 79 -1.06 -22.01 -1.28
N TYR A 80 -1.00 -22.09 -2.61
CA TYR A 80 -1.99 -21.44 -3.48
C TYR A 80 -3.35 -22.16 -3.48
N ASP A 81 -3.37 -23.47 -3.23
CA ASP A 81 -4.55 -24.33 -3.33
C ASP A 81 -5.39 -24.38 -2.04
N PHE A 82 -5.75 -23.24 -1.47
CA PHE A 82 -6.81 -23.23 -0.45
C PHE A 82 -8.17 -23.37 -1.15
N PRO A 83 -9.06 -24.28 -0.71
CA PRO A 83 -10.41 -24.45 -1.30
C PRO A 83 -11.25 -23.15 -1.32
N ALA A 84 -10.96 -22.22 -0.40
CA ALA A 84 -11.61 -20.91 -0.30
C ALA A 84 -10.83 -19.76 -0.98
N GLY A 85 -9.76 -20.07 -1.73
CA GLY A 85 -8.99 -19.11 -2.53
C GLY A 85 -8.39 -17.94 -1.73
N ALA A 86 -8.32 -16.77 -2.37
CA ALA A 86 -7.68 -15.58 -1.83
C ALA A 86 -8.41 -14.95 -0.63
N ASN A 87 -9.64 -15.39 -0.37
CA ASN A 87 -10.54 -14.91 0.67
C ASN A 87 -10.76 -15.94 1.78
N SER A 88 -9.90 -16.95 1.84
CA SER A 88 -9.88 -17.90 2.94
C SER A 88 -9.68 -17.18 4.28
N LEU A 89 -10.31 -17.72 5.32
CA LEU A 89 -10.20 -17.21 6.70
C LEU A 89 -8.73 -17.06 7.14
N TRP A 90 -7.84 -17.93 6.66
CA TRP A 90 -6.41 -17.88 6.94
C TRP A 90 -5.72 -16.61 6.41
N ARG A 91 -6.08 -16.16 5.20
CA ARG A 91 -5.56 -14.90 4.64
C ARG A 91 -6.11 -13.67 5.35
N LEU A 92 -7.33 -13.76 5.87
CA LEU A 92 -7.99 -12.68 6.61
C LEU A 92 -7.63 -12.67 8.11
N LEU A 93 -7.07 -13.76 8.65
CA LEU A 93 -6.76 -13.91 10.07
C LEU A 93 -5.92 -12.75 10.64
N PRO A 94 -4.85 -12.26 9.99
CA PRO A 94 -4.11 -11.10 10.50
C PRO A 94 -5.00 -9.87 10.68
N PHE A 95 -5.94 -9.62 9.77
CA PHE A 95 -6.87 -8.50 9.80
C PHE A 95 -7.90 -8.65 10.90
N ILE A 96 -8.46 -9.85 11.06
CA ILE A 96 -9.38 -10.17 12.16
C ILE A 96 -8.70 -9.92 13.50
N LEU A 97 -7.44 -10.32 13.67
CA LEU A 97 -6.67 -10.04 14.88
C LEU A 97 -6.46 -8.53 15.11
N VAL A 98 -6.15 -7.77 14.06
CA VAL A 98 -6.04 -6.30 14.15
C VAL A 98 -7.38 -5.69 14.56
N ASP A 99 -8.48 -6.14 13.95
CA ASP A 99 -9.83 -5.65 14.20
C ASP A 99 -10.25 -5.90 15.65
N LEU A 100 -9.99 -7.10 16.18
CA LEU A 100 -10.21 -7.42 17.59
C LEU A 100 -9.40 -6.53 18.52
N ARG A 101 -8.13 -6.25 18.17
CA ARG A 101 -7.28 -5.34 18.95
C ARG A 101 -7.80 -3.90 18.93
N MET A 102 -8.19 -3.39 17.75
CA MET A 102 -8.75 -2.06 17.60
C MET A 102 -10.08 -1.94 18.34
N LEU A 103 -10.98 -2.92 18.22
CA LEU A 103 -12.26 -2.96 18.93
C LEU A 103 -12.04 -2.98 20.45
N SER A 104 -11.12 -3.81 20.95
CA SER A 104 -10.76 -3.84 22.37
C SER A 104 -10.28 -2.49 22.88
N ALA A 105 -9.51 -1.74 22.07
CA ALA A 105 -9.12 -0.39 22.41
C ALA A 105 -10.31 0.58 22.37
N LEU A 106 -11.16 0.52 21.35
CA LEU A 106 -12.33 1.40 21.18
C LEU A 106 -13.39 1.20 22.26
N ILE A 107 -13.55 0.00 22.81
CA ILE A 107 -14.42 -0.25 23.97
C ILE A 107 -13.92 0.51 25.21
N ARG A 108 -12.61 0.69 25.35
CA ARG A 108 -11.98 1.36 26.50
C ARG A 108 -11.92 2.89 26.34
N PHE A 109 -11.90 3.39 25.11
CA PHE A 109 -11.68 4.80 24.82
C PHE A 109 -12.86 5.42 24.08
N LYS A 110 -13.32 6.60 24.54
CA LYS A 110 -14.30 7.38 23.78
C LYS A 110 -13.66 7.90 22.49
N THR A 111 -14.24 7.54 21.34
CA THR A 111 -13.73 7.92 20.01
C THR A 111 -13.63 9.43 19.84
N GLY A 112 -14.60 10.17 20.36
CA GLY A 112 -14.66 11.64 20.30
C GLY A 112 -14.48 12.15 18.87
N LEU A 113 -15.15 11.50 17.92
CA LEU A 113 -15.22 11.92 16.52
C LEU A 113 -16.04 13.20 16.37
N THR A 114 -15.64 14.05 15.43
CA THR A 114 -16.43 15.20 14.97
C THR A 114 -17.70 14.75 14.23
N SER A 115 -18.68 15.63 14.07
CA SER A 115 -19.91 15.33 13.31
C SER A 115 -19.61 14.92 11.86
N THR A 116 -18.64 15.58 11.22
CA THR A 116 -18.16 15.23 9.88
C THR A 116 -17.59 13.82 9.83
N GLU A 117 -16.76 13.45 10.80
CA GLU A 117 -16.16 12.10 10.89
C GLU A 117 -17.20 11.01 11.14
N LYS A 118 -18.20 11.28 11.98
CA LYS A 118 -19.34 10.37 12.18
C LYS A 118 -20.11 10.18 10.87
N SER A 119 -20.35 11.27 10.13
CA SER A 119 -21.01 11.23 8.83
C SER A 119 -20.20 10.44 7.80
N ILE A 120 -18.87 10.60 7.78
CA ILE A 120 -17.98 9.84 6.88
C ILE A 120 -18.08 8.34 7.20
N VAL A 121 -17.97 7.94 8.47
CA VAL A 121 -18.07 6.52 8.85
C VAL A 121 -19.46 5.96 8.54
N ALA A 122 -20.53 6.65 8.90
CA ALA A 122 -21.90 6.19 8.63
C ALA A 122 -22.19 6.05 7.14
N SER A 123 -21.81 7.05 6.33
CA SER A 123 -21.94 7.00 4.87
C SER A 123 -21.06 5.92 4.25
N TRP A 124 -19.85 5.69 4.78
CA TRP A 124 -18.97 4.61 4.32
C TRP A 124 -19.63 3.25 4.48
N PHE A 125 -20.19 2.97 5.67
CA PHE A 125 -20.92 1.73 5.92
C PHE A 125 -22.11 1.58 4.98
N ALA A 126 -22.96 2.60 4.91
CA ALA A 126 -24.19 2.55 4.12
C ALA A 126 -23.90 2.31 2.62
N LEU A 127 -23.01 3.11 2.03
CA LEU A 127 -22.69 3.01 0.60
C LEU A 127 -21.97 1.71 0.26
N ASN A 128 -20.93 1.34 1.02
CA ASN A 128 -20.19 0.12 0.71
C ASN A 128 -21.02 -1.15 0.95
N PHE A 129 -21.92 -1.15 1.94
CA PHE A 129 -22.86 -2.26 2.12
C PHE A 129 -23.75 -2.43 0.90
N VAL A 130 -24.29 -1.32 0.35
CA VAL A 130 -25.06 -1.34 -0.90
C VAL A 130 -24.21 -1.86 -2.06
N PHE A 131 -23.01 -1.30 -2.28
CA PHE A 131 -22.15 -1.72 -3.39
C PHE A 131 -21.70 -3.18 -3.30
N ILE A 132 -21.54 -3.73 -2.09
CA ILE A 132 -21.24 -5.15 -1.91
C ILE A 132 -22.45 -6.00 -2.28
N ILE A 133 -23.66 -5.65 -1.79
CA ILE A 133 -24.87 -6.46 -1.99
C ILE A 133 -25.28 -6.52 -3.46
N ILE A 134 -25.17 -5.42 -4.20
CA ILE A 134 -25.54 -5.40 -5.62
C ILE A 134 -24.51 -6.05 -6.54
N SER A 135 -23.36 -6.48 -5.99
CA SER A 135 -22.30 -7.08 -6.80
C SER A 135 -22.73 -8.44 -7.37
N PRO A 136 -22.60 -8.66 -8.70
CA PRO A 136 -22.82 -9.98 -9.31
C PRO A 136 -21.80 -11.02 -8.82
N ASN A 137 -20.73 -10.58 -8.16
CA ASN A 137 -19.66 -11.41 -7.64
C ASN A 137 -19.73 -11.59 -6.11
N LEU A 138 -20.90 -11.37 -5.51
CA LEU A 138 -21.07 -11.36 -4.05
C LEU A 138 -20.48 -12.60 -3.38
N SER A 139 -20.74 -13.80 -3.92
CA SER A 139 -20.21 -15.06 -3.36
C SER A 139 -18.68 -15.11 -3.33
N GLY A 140 -18.02 -14.53 -4.33
CA GLY A 140 -16.57 -14.48 -4.43
C GLY A 140 -15.93 -13.48 -3.49
N ILE A 141 -16.63 -12.38 -3.14
CA ILE A 141 -16.04 -11.25 -2.40
C ILE A 141 -16.55 -11.07 -0.98
N ILE A 142 -17.70 -11.64 -0.61
CA ILE A 142 -18.45 -11.28 0.61
C ILE A 142 -17.58 -11.28 1.87
N THR A 143 -16.84 -12.36 2.12
CA THR A 143 -16.03 -12.49 3.35
C THR A 143 -14.99 -11.40 3.43
N GLY A 144 -14.20 -11.21 2.38
CA GLY A 144 -13.13 -10.22 2.39
C GLY A 144 -13.64 -8.79 2.30
N ALA A 145 -14.69 -8.53 1.51
CA ALA A 145 -15.30 -7.21 1.41
C ALA A 145 -15.89 -6.78 2.75
N PHE A 146 -16.63 -7.66 3.44
CA PHE A 146 -17.14 -7.36 4.77
C PHE A 146 -16.00 -7.13 5.76
N THR A 147 -15.04 -8.05 5.87
CA THR A 147 -13.92 -7.89 6.81
C THR A 147 -13.14 -6.61 6.53
N LEU A 148 -12.68 -6.37 5.31
CA LEU A 148 -11.78 -5.25 5.05
C LEU A 148 -12.49 -3.91 4.86
N ILE A 149 -13.57 -3.85 4.08
CA ILE A 149 -14.26 -2.59 3.78
C ILE A 149 -15.18 -2.19 4.92
N LEU A 150 -15.98 -3.12 5.46
CA LEU A 150 -16.96 -2.76 6.50
C LEU A 150 -16.35 -2.78 7.91
N PHE A 151 -15.37 -3.64 8.21
CA PHE A 151 -14.77 -3.66 9.55
C PHE A 151 -13.42 -2.97 9.61
N THR A 152 -12.41 -3.49 8.92
CA THR A 152 -11.03 -3.04 9.07
C THR A 152 -10.85 -1.55 8.78
N ILE A 153 -11.28 -1.06 7.61
CA ILE A 153 -11.09 0.35 7.24
C ILE A 153 -11.78 1.32 8.24
N PRO A 154 -13.08 1.15 8.59
CA PRO A 154 -13.71 1.96 9.63
C PRO A 154 -13.03 1.85 11.00
N LEU A 155 -12.61 0.65 11.42
CA LEU A 155 -11.91 0.49 12.69
C LEU A 155 -10.57 1.22 12.71
N TYR A 156 -9.80 1.21 11.61
CA TYR A 156 -8.61 2.05 11.48
C TYR A 156 -8.93 3.53 11.62
N PHE A 157 -9.99 3.99 10.96
CA PHE A 157 -10.42 5.38 11.04
C PHE A 157 -10.77 5.78 12.49
N LEU A 158 -11.51 4.94 13.20
CA LEU A 158 -11.87 5.19 14.60
C LEU A 158 -10.66 5.11 15.54
N TYR A 159 -9.83 4.08 15.38
CA TYR A 159 -8.67 3.81 16.22
C TYR A 159 -7.63 4.92 16.09
N LEU A 160 -7.30 5.33 14.87
CA LEU A 160 -6.38 6.44 14.62
C LEU A 160 -6.99 7.78 15.07
N GLY A 161 -8.31 7.93 15.03
CA GLY A 161 -9.00 9.08 15.61
C GLY A 161 -8.76 9.23 17.11
N VAL A 162 -8.81 8.12 17.87
CA VAL A 162 -8.45 8.11 19.30
C VAL A 162 -6.97 8.46 19.49
N LEU A 163 -6.08 7.76 18.79
CA LEU A 163 -4.63 7.92 18.98
C LEU A 163 -4.11 9.29 18.52
N SER A 164 -4.76 9.93 17.55
CA SER A 164 -4.34 11.23 17.00
C SER A 164 -4.29 12.36 18.03
N LYS A 165 -5.00 12.19 19.15
CA LYS A 165 -5.07 13.12 20.28
C LYS A 165 -3.85 13.03 21.20
N LEU A 166 -3.05 11.96 21.10
CA LEU A 166 -1.87 11.79 21.93
C LEU A 166 -0.74 12.74 21.47
N PRO A 167 -0.02 13.40 22.39
CA PRO A 167 1.07 14.31 22.02
C PRO A 167 2.19 13.65 21.18
N SER A 168 2.48 12.37 21.43
CA SER A 168 3.53 11.63 20.71
C SER A 168 3.10 11.13 19.33
N PHE A 169 1.80 11.18 19.00
CA PHE A 169 1.23 10.52 17.82
C PHE A 169 1.95 10.85 16.52
N ALA A 170 2.18 12.14 16.23
CA ALA A 170 2.84 12.54 14.98
C ALA A 170 4.25 11.95 14.85
N GLY A 171 5.06 12.00 15.91
CA GLY A 171 6.41 11.43 15.92
C GLY A 171 6.40 9.90 15.83
N ASP A 172 5.44 9.26 16.51
CA ASP A 172 5.25 7.81 16.45
C ASP A 172 4.78 7.34 15.07
N MET A 173 3.90 8.10 14.41
CA MET A 173 3.41 7.83 13.05
C MET A 173 4.54 7.95 12.02
N GLU A 174 5.30 9.05 12.02
CA GLU A 174 6.48 9.21 11.13
C GLU A 174 7.47 8.05 11.29
N ARG A 175 7.78 7.71 12.54
CA ARG A 175 8.67 6.59 12.88
C ARG A 175 8.12 5.25 12.39
N SER A 176 6.82 5.02 12.54
CA SER A 176 6.18 3.75 12.19
C SER A 176 6.08 3.57 10.68
N LEU A 177 5.64 4.61 9.96
CA LEU A 177 5.51 4.60 8.50
C LEU A 177 6.87 4.58 7.80
N CYS A 178 7.89 5.25 8.35
CA CYS A 178 9.27 5.12 7.86
C CYS A 178 9.80 3.68 8.00
N LEU A 179 9.53 3.01 9.13
CA LEU A 179 9.92 1.61 9.28
C LEU A 179 9.14 0.69 8.33
N ILE A 180 7.84 0.95 8.12
CA ILE A 180 7.04 0.22 7.13
C ILE A 180 7.60 0.40 5.72
N PHE A 181 8.00 1.62 5.35
CA PHE A 181 8.71 1.88 4.09
C PHE A 181 9.93 0.95 3.94
N ILE A 182 10.81 0.91 4.95
CA ILE A 182 12.00 0.06 4.93
C ILE A 182 11.65 -1.42 4.83
N LEU A 183 10.67 -1.89 5.60
CA LEU A 183 10.24 -3.30 5.58
C LEU A 183 9.63 -3.69 4.23
N LEU A 184 8.83 -2.80 3.63
CA LEU A 184 8.29 -2.99 2.29
C LEU A 184 9.40 -3.03 1.25
N VAL A 185 10.39 -2.15 1.34
CA VAL A 185 11.58 -2.16 0.46
C VAL A 185 12.28 -3.50 0.54
N LEU A 186 12.70 -3.91 1.74
CA LEU A 186 13.47 -5.12 1.96
C LEU A 186 12.70 -6.37 1.54
N GLY A 187 11.41 -6.43 1.86
CA GLY A 187 10.56 -7.53 1.41
C GLY A 187 10.39 -7.54 -0.10
N THR A 188 10.28 -6.39 -0.76
CA THR A 188 10.22 -6.31 -2.24
C THR A 188 11.53 -6.76 -2.89
N PHE A 189 12.69 -6.41 -2.32
CA PHE A 189 13.97 -6.92 -2.80
C PHE A 189 14.09 -8.44 -2.62
N GLY A 190 13.73 -8.94 -1.42
CA GLY A 190 13.67 -10.37 -1.17
C GLY A 190 12.77 -11.07 -2.20
N LEU A 191 11.66 -10.44 -2.56
CA LEU A 191 10.76 -10.94 -3.57
C LEU A 191 11.34 -11.01 -4.97
N VAL A 192 11.99 -9.95 -5.42
CA VAL A 192 12.63 -9.92 -6.73
C VAL A 192 13.72 -10.98 -6.79
N TYR A 193 14.54 -11.10 -5.73
CA TYR A 193 15.64 -12.05 -5.66
C TYR A 193 15.17 -13.51 -5.61
N PHE A 194 14.33 -13.87 -4.63
CA PHE A 194 13.83 -15.25 -4.50
C PHE A 194 12.85 -15.61 -5.62
N GLY A 195 12.04 -14.66 -6.08
CA GLY A 195 11.09 -14.85 -7.18
C GLY A 195 11.78 -15.13 -8.52
N ALA A 196 12.90 -14.45 -8.81
CA ALA A 196 13.71 -14.73 -10.00
C ALA A 196 14.30 -16.16 -9.98
N GLN A 197 14.65 -16.67 -8.80
CA GLN A 197 15.22 -18.01 -8.63
C GLN A 197 14.16 -19.13 -8.67
N TYR A 198 12.95 -18.90 -8.17
CA TYR A 198 11.99 -19.97 -7.89
C TYR A 198 11.27 -20.55 -9.13
N LYS A 199 11.20 -19.87 -10.28
CA LYS A 199 10.37 -20.34 -11.42
C LYS A 199 11.02 -20.31 -12.81
N GLY A 200 12.34 -20.16 -12.89
CA GLY A 200 13.03 -19.97 -14.16
C GLY A 200 12.69 -18.62 -14.80
N ALA A 201 13.70 -17.90 -15.27
CA ALA A 201 13.58 -16.52 -15.76
C ALA A 201 12.67 -16.34 -16.99
N SER A 202 12.10 -17.41 -17.56
CA SER A 202 11.29 -17.38 -18.79
C SER A 202 9.86 -16.91 -18.61
N ASN A 203 9.32 -16.87 -17.38
CA ASN A 203 7.95 -16.41 -17.14
C ASN A 203 7.91 -15.06 -16.39
N LEU A 204 7.91 -13.95 -17.16
CA LEU A 204 7.55 -12.59 -16.72
C LEU A 204 6.18 -12.51 -16.01
N LEU A 205 5.38 -13.57 -16.08
CA LEU A 205 4.13 -13.76 -15.31
C LEU A 205 4.38 -14.05 -13.82
N VAL A 206 5.55 -14.57 -13.45
CA VAL A 206 5.89 -14.92 -12.06
C VAL A 206 6.18 -13.67 -11.24
N THR A 207 6.96 -12.73 -11.77
CA THR A 207 7.17 -11.41 -11.13
C THR A 207 5.85 -10.63 -11.01
N ARG A 208 4.90 -10.83 -11.94
CA ARG A 208 3.55 -10.23 -11.91
C ARG A 208 2.62 -10.86 -10.85
N ASN A 209 2.82 -12.13 -10.48
CA ASN A 209 1.97 -12.81 -9.49
C ASN A 209 2.45 -12.64 -8.04
N ILE A 210 3.65 -12.12 -7.83
CA ILE A 210 4.30 -12.10 -6.51
C ILE A 210 3.99 -10.81 -5.71
N SER A 211 3.63 -9.73 -6.38
CA SER A 211 2.88 -8.58 -5.84
C SER A 211 2.59 -7.71 -7.05
N ASP A 212 1.42 -7.10 -7.15
CA ASP A 212 1.21 -6.15 -8.23
C ASP A 212 2.15 -4.97 -7.99
N THR A 213 3.27 -4.94 -8.71
CA THR A 213 4.33 -3.96 -8.48
C THR A 213 3.80 -2.54 -8.59
N ASN A 214 2.76 -2.31 -9.40
CA ASN A 214 2.11 -1.01 -9.50
C ASN A 214 1.42 -0.64 -8.18
N VAL A 215 0.71 -1.59 -7.58
CA VAL A 215 0.03 -1.37 -6.30
C VAL A 215 1.05 -1.09 -5.19
N THR A 216 2.18 -1.81 -5.16
CA THR A 216 3.27 -1.54 -4.21
C THR A 216 3.87 -0.14 -4.40
N MET A 217 4.03 0.33 -5.65
CA MET A 217 4.50 1.71 -5.92
C MET A 217 3.56 2.76 -5.35
N ALA A 218 2.25 2.54 -5.43
CA ALA A 218 1.27 3.43 -4.83
C ALA A 218 1.48 3.58 -3.31
N TYR A 219 1.86 2.50 -2.62
CA TYR A 219 2.21 2.56 -1.20
C TYR A 219 3.48 3.35 -0.95
N PHE A 220 4.52 3.12 -1.75
CA PHE A 220 5.77 3.87 -1.60
C PHE A 220 5.58 5.36 -1.86
N ILE A 221 4.73 5.76 -2.80
CA ILE A 221 4.37 7.17 -3.01
C ILE A 221 3.80 7.77 -1.71
N LEU A 222 2.85 7.08 -1.06
CA LEU A 222 2.20 7.54 0.17
C LEU A 222 3.11 7.48 1.42
N LEU A 223 4.07 6.56 1.45
CA LEU A 223 5.02 6.40 2.56
C LEU A 223 6.21 7.35 2.48
N TRP A 224 6.60 7.76 1.28
CA TRP A 224 7.77 8.62 1.03
C TRP A 224 7.80 9.92 1.86
N PRO A 225 6.69 10.67 2.02
CA PRO A 225 6.67 11.84 2.89
C PRO A 225 7.12 11.53 4.32
N PHE A 226 6.72 10.38 4.87
CA PHE A 226 7.06 10.00 6.24
C PHE A 226 8.51 9.54 6.38
N ALA A 227 9.07 8.88 5.36
CA ALA A 227 10.49 8.57 5.32
C ALA A 227 11.33 9.86 5.37
N MET A 228 10.95 10.86 4.57
CA MET A 228 11.62 12.17 4.51
C MET A 228 11.43 12.99 5.80
N LEU A 229 10.21 13.04 6.34
CA LEU A 229 9.93 13.71 7.61
C LEU A 229 10.72 13.08 8.75
N TYR A 230 10.77 11.75 8.82
CA TYR A 230 11.59 11.05 9.82
C TYR A 230 13.08 11.36 9.65
N ALA A 231 13.60 11.27 8.42
CA ALA A 231 15.00 11.54 8.14
C ALA A 231 15.42 12.97 8.53
N SER A 232 14.54 13.95 8.30
CA SER A 232 14.76 15.36 8.64
C SER A 232 14.97 15.64 10.13
N ARG A 233 14.52 14.71 11.00
CA ARG A 233 14.67 14.83 12.46
C ARG A 233 15.91 14.12 13.01
N THR A 234 16.67 13.44 12.16
CA THR A 234 17.86 12.69 12.56
C THR A 234 19.12 13.50 12.34
N ARG A 235 20.15 13.27 13.16
CA ARG A 235 21.48 13.87 12.99
C ARG A 235 22.14 13.48 11.66
N TYR A 236 21.77 12.34 11.10
CA TYR A 236 22.32 11.78 9.86
C TYR A 236 21.39 12.01 8.65
N ILE A 237 20.78 13.20 8.56
CA ILE A 237 19.80 13.56 7.54
C ILE A 237 20.27 13.23 6.12
N LEU A 238 21.49 13.61 5.74
CA LEU A 238 22.05 13.39 4.41
C LEU A 238 22.15 11.89 4.09
N LEU A 239 22.83 11.12 4.94
CA LEU A 239 23.05 9.70 4.72
C LEU A 239 21.72 8.94 4.67
N LEU A 240 20.82 9.21 5.62
CA LEU A 240 19.53 8.51 5.68
C LEU A 240 18.64 8.86 4.48
N THR A 241 18.61 10.13 4.06
CA THR A 241 17.88 10.57 2.86
C THR A 241 18.42 9.87 1.61
N LEU A 242 19.75 9.84 1.44
CA LEU A 242 20.40 9.21 0.31
C LEU A 242 20.08 7.70 0.25
N VAL A 243 20.20 7.00 1.39
CA VAL A 243 19.87 5.58 1.48
C VAL A 243 18.39 5.34 1.13
N MET A 244 17.45 6.08 1.72
CA MET A 244 16.02 5.90 1.43
C MET A 244 15.69 6.21 -0.04
N PHE A 245 16.32 7.23 -0.62
CA PHE A 245 16.16 7.57 -2.03
C PHE A 245 16.68 6.45 -2.94
N LEU A 246 17.91 5.99 -2.72
CA LEU A 246 18.52 4.90 -3.50
C LEU A 246 17.68 3.62 -3.40
N LEU A 247 17.19 3.29 -2.20
CA LEU A 247 16.27 2.19 -2.00
C LEU A 247 14.99 2.36 -2.81
N PHE A 248 14.35 3.54 -2.80
CA PHE A 248 13.14 3.77 -3.58
C PHE A 248 13.40 3.68 -5.09
N VAL A 249 14.43 4.36 -5.59
CA VAL A 249 14.82 4.29 -7.01
C VAL A 249 15.09 2.86 -7.45
N SER A 250 15.80 2.08 -6.62
CA SER A 250 16.10 0.68 -6.93
C SER A 250 14.82 -0.15 -7.10
N ILE A 251 13.82 0.04 -6.25
CA ILE A 251 12.53 -0.65 -6.38
C ILE A 251 11.79 -0.20 -7.63
N VAL A 252 11.76 1.11 -7.93
CA VAL A 252 11.16 1.63 -9.17
C VAL A 252 11.80 0.98 -10.39
N VAL A 253 13.13 0.84 -10.39
CA VAL A 253 13.87 0.18 -11.46
C VAL A 253 13.54 -1.31 -11.53
N LEU A 254 13.52 -2.01 -10.40
CA LEU A 254 13.21 -3.44 -10.34
C LEU A 254 11.71 -3.75 -10.57
N SER A 255 10.85 -2.74 -10.62
CA SER A 255 9.41 -2.92 -10.87
C SER A 255 9.08 -3.29 -12.32
N PHE A 256 10.00 -2.96 -13.24
CA PHE A 256 9.82 -3.08 -14.70
C PHE A 256 8.52 -2.43 -15.22
N SER A 257 7.96 -1.46 -14.50
CA SER A 257 6.72 -0.77 -14.87
C SER A 257 7.02 0.59 -15.51
N ARG A 258 6.69 0.73 -16.81
CA ARG A 258 6.83 1.99 -17.56
C ARG A 258 6.13 3.15 -16.84
N GLY A 259 4.89 2.92 -16.39
CA GLY A 259 4.09 3.92 -15.67
C GLY A 259 4.72 4.32 -14.34
N ALA A 260 5.27 3.36 -13.59
CA ALA A 260 5.98 3.66 -12.36
C ALA A 260 7.25 4.48 -12.61
N VAL A 261 8.07 4.10 -13.59
CA VAL A 261 9.29 4.86 -13.91
C VAL A 261 8.95 6.30 -14.32
N LEU A 262 7.96 6.48 -15.21
CA LEU A 262 7.61 7.80 -15.76
C LEU A 262 6.90 8.73 -14.75
N ILE A 263 6.31 8.20 -13.68
CA ILE A 263 5.59 9.00 -12.69
C ILE A 263 6.39 9.12 -11.39
N VAL A 264 6.90 8.01 -10.88
CA VAL A 264 7.56 7.94 -9.57
C VAL A 264 8.95 8.56 -9.62
N LEU A 265 9.70 8.39 -10.72
CA LEU A 265 11.04 8.98 -10.81
C LEU A 265 11.01 10.52 -10.86
N PRO A 266 10.16 11.18 -11.68
CA PRO A 266 9.98 12.63 -11.60
C PRO A 266 9.46 13.09 -10.24
N TYR A 267 8.56 12.34 -9.61
CA TYR A 267 8.10 12.63 -8.25
C TYR A 267 9.24 12.61 -7.23
N LEU A 268 10.12 11.60 -7.29
CA LEU A 268 11.28 11.49 -6.41
C LEU A 268 12.23 12.68 -6.60
N LEU A 269 12.53 13.06 -7.84
CA LEU A 269 13.37 14.22 -8.13
C LEU A 269 12.72 15.53 -7.64
N ALA A 270 11.43 15.73 -7.94
CA ALA A 270 10.66 16.89 -7.49
C ALA A 270 10.60 16.96 -5.94
N SER A 271 10.53 15.81 -5.25
CA SER A 271 10.50 15.78 -3.79
C SER A 271 11.78 16.33 -3.14
N LEU A 272 12.94 16.14 -3.78
CA LEU A 272 14.21 16.71 -3.31
C LEU A 272 14.23 18.24 -3.47
N LEU A 273 13.65 18.75 -4.54
CA LEU A 273 13.50 20.18 -4.78
C LEU A 273 12.50 20.81 -3.78
N VAL A 274 11.34 20.19 -3.59
CA VAL A 274 10.29 20.66 -2.67
C VAL A 274 10.78 20.68 -1.22
N THR A 275 11.66 19.77 -0.84
CA THR A 275 12.27 19.73 0.50
C THR A 275 13.47 20.70 0.66
N GLY A 276 13.79 21.51 -0.37
CA GLY A 276 14.85 22.50 -0.32
C GLY A 276 16.27 21.91 -0.34
N ASN A 277 16.40 20.62 -0.63
CA ASN A 277 17.65 19.88 -0.48
C ASN A 277 18.38 19.69 -1.82
N TRP A 278 18.61 20.79 -2.55
CA TRP A 278 19.25 20.77 -3.87
C TRP A 278 20.64 20.11 -3.87
N LYS A 279 21.37 20.20 -2.74
CA LYS A 279 22.67 19.53 -2.55
C LYS A 279 22.56 18.00 -2.70
N TYR A 280 21.45 17.41 -2.26
CA TYR A 280 21.22 15.97 -2.40
C TYR A 280 20.92 15.58 -3.84
N ALA A 281 20.18 16.43 -4.57
CA ALA A 281 19.97 16.22 -6.01
C ALA A 281 21.32 16.23 -6.77
N PHE A 282 22.24 17.12 -6.40
CA PHE A 282 23.59 17.14 -6.97
C PHE A 282 24.40 15.87 -6.62
N CYS A 283 24.41 15.45 -5.35
CA CYS A 283 25.07 14.19 -4.96
C CYS A 283 24.49 12.98 -5.71
N LEU A 284 23.18 12.93 -5.91
CA LEU A 284 22.51 11.86 -6.64
C LEU A 284 22.83 11.89 -8.13
N ALA A 285 22.90 13.08 -8.75
CA ALA A 285 23.34 13.23 -10.12
C ALA A 285 24.78 12.74 -10.28
N ALA A 286 25.68 13.08 -9.35
CA ALA A 286 27.06 12.60 -9.35
C ALA A 286 27.15 11.08 -9.19
N ILE A 287 26.36 10.48 -8.29
CA ILE A 287 26.28 9.02 -8.14
C ILE A 287 25.73 8.37 -9.40
N ALA A 288 24.69 8.93 -10.01
CA ALA A 288 24.11 8.39 -11.25
C ALA A 288 25.12 8.42 -12.41
N VAL A 289 25.87 9.52 -12.57
CA VAL A 289 26.95 9.63 -13.55
C VAL A 289 28.04 8.60 -13.24
N PHE A 290 28.48 8.49 -11.99
CA PHE A 290 29.48 7.51 -11.57
C PHE A 290 29.03 6.06 -11.84
N LEU A 291 27.80 5.72 -11.50
CA LEU A 291 27.21 4.40 -11.79
C LEU A 291 27.06 4.16 -13.29
N SER A 292 26.81 5.18 -14.11
CA SER A 292 26.76 5.04 -15.57
C SER A 292 28.13 4.81 -16.21
N THR A 293 29.22 5.22 -15.52
CA THR A 293 30.60 4.99 -15.97
C THR A 293 31.17 3.64 -15.54
N ILE A 294 30.58 3.00 -14.52
CA ILE A 294 30.89 1.61 -14.18
C ILE A 294 30.16 0.75 -15.21
N SER A 295 30.89 -0.01 -16.02
CA SER A 295 30.30 -0.91 -17.01
C SER A 295 29.19 -1.75 -16.36
N LEU A 296 28.03 -1.78 -17.01
CA LEU A 296 26.82 -2.49 -16.62
C LEU A 296 26.98 -4.03 -16.56
N ASP A 297 28.20 -4.54 -16.66
CA ASP A 297 28.56 -5.96 -16.64
C ASP A 297 28.16 -6.67 -15.32
N PHE A 298 27.84 -5.90 -14.27
CA PHE A 298 27.28 -6.42 -13.01
C PHE A 298 25.76 -6.61 -13.02
N ILE A 299 25.03 -6.08 -14.01
CA ILE A 299 23.59 -6.32 -14.10
C ILE A 299 23.38 -7.70 -14.73
N HIS A 300 22.83 -8.63 -13.94
CA HIS A 300 22.41 -9.95 -14.41
C HIS A 300 21.74 -9.85 -15.80
N ALA A 301 22.26 -10.60 -16.77
CA ALA A 301 21.79 -10.57 -18.16
C ALA A 301 20.26 -10.73 -18.28
N ASP A 302 19.64 -11.52 -17.38
CA ASP A 302 18.19 -11.73 -17.33
C ASP A 302 17.39 -10.45 -16.97
N LEU A 303 17.92 -9.63 -16.06
CA LEU A 303 17.31 -8.33 -15.71
C LEU A 303 17.47 -7.34 -16.86
N ALA A 304 18.64 -7.31 -17.49
CA ALA A 304 18.91 -6.45 -18.65
C ALA A 304 18.01 -6.81 -19.84
N TYR A 305 17.82 -8.11 -20.12
CA TYR A 305 16.90 -8.60 -21.14
C TYR A 305 15.44 -8.21 -20.83
N SER A 306 15.01 -8.37 -19.58
CA SER A 306 13.65 -7.96 -19.15
C SER A 306 13.44 -6.45 -19.32
N TRP A 307 14.46 -5.64 -19.02
CA TRP A 307 14.46 -4.20 -19.27
C TRP A 307 14.38 -3.89 -20.77
N GLN A 308 15.21 -4.53 -21.60
CA GLN A 308 15.16 -4.35 -23.05
C GLN A 308 13.79 -4.72 -23.60
N LEU A 309 13.22 -5.87 -23.25
CA LEU A 309 11.89 -6.28 -23.72
C LEU A 309 10.81 -5.28 -23.32
N ARG A 310 10.90 -4.73 -22.10
CA ARG A 310 9.93 -3.76 -21.57
C ARG A 310 10.16 -2.35 -22.10
N PHE A 311 11.31 -1.98 -22.61
CA PHE A 311 11.58 -0.61 -23.06
C PHE A 311 12.04 -0.51 -24.52
N ALA A 312 12.12 -1.62 -25.26
CA ALA A 312 12.52 -1.67 -26.67
C ALA A 312 11.61 -0.80 -27.56
N ASP A 313 10.31 -0.74 -27.26
CA ASP A 313 9.35 0.07 -28.01
C ASP A 313 9.69 1.57 -27.97
N PHE A 314 10.38 2.06 -26.92
CA PHE A 314 10.83 3.45 -26.84
C PHE A 314 11.99 3.77 -27.79
N GLN A 315 12.70 2.75 -28.30
CA GLN A 315 13.83 2.93 -29.22
C GLN A 315 13.40 3.06 -30.68
N THR A 316 12.14 2.77 -31.02
CA THR A 316 11.62 2.94 -32.37
C THR A 316 11.22 4.41 -32.62
N ALA A 317 11.40 4.94 -33.83
CA ALA A 317 11.08 6.34 -34.16
C ALA A 317 9.57 6.64 -34.06
N GLY A 318 9.16 7.73 -33.41
CA GLY A 318 7.77 8.20 -33.31
C GLY A 318 7.43 8.87 -31.95
N PRO A 319 6.26 9.52 -31.80
CA PRO A 319 5.88 10.21 -30.57
C PRO A 319 5.69 9.22 -29.42
N VAL A 320 6.45 9.39 -28.33
CA VAL A 320 6.42 8.52 -27.15
C VAL A 320 5.01 8.36 -26.57
N LEU A 321 4.19 9.43 -26.61
CA LEU A 321 2.84 9.44 -26.04
C LEU A 321 1.86 8.54 -26.79
N GLN A 322 1.96 8.48 -28.12
CA GLN A 322 1.06 7.70 -28.97
C GLN A 322 1.34 6.20 -28.85
N LYS A 323 2.63 5.84 -28.75
CA LYS A 323 3.08 4.46 -28.50
C LYS A 323 2.67 3.93 -27.13
N ILE A 324 2.67 4.77 -26.10
CA ILE A 324 2.21 4.38 -24.76
C ILE A 324 0.70 4.05 -24.77
N GLN A 325 -0.10 4.74 -25.58
CA GLN A 325 -1.53 4.46 -25.71
C GLN A 325 -1.79 3.16 -26.49
N GLU A 326 -1.16 3.01 -27.67
CA GLU A 326 -1.36 1.86 -28.57
C GLU A 326 -0.81 0.54 -28.01
N ALA A 327 0.35 0.55 -27.35
CA ALA A 327 0.99 -0.66 -26.83
C ALA A 327 0.31 -1.25 -25.58
N SER A 328 -0.69 -0.58 -25.00
CA SER A 328 -1.22 -0.94 -23.68
C SER A 328 -2.49 -1.80 -23.68
N GLY A 329 -3.25 -1.84 -24.78
CA GLY A 329 -4.58 -2.46 -24.82
C GLY A 329 -5.62 -1.82 -23.86
N ARG A 330 -5.30 -0.70 -23.22
CA ARG A 330 -6.12 -0.08 -22.17
C ARG A 330 -7.31 0.70 -22.69
N SER A 331 -7.32 1.09 -23.96
CA SER A 331 -8.43 1.80 -24.59
C SER A 331 -9.70 0.95 -24.62
N GLU A 332 -9.56 -0.32 -25.01
CA GLU A 332 -10.66 -1.29 -25.03
C GLU A 332 -11.22 -1.52 -23.62
N ILE A 333 -10.35 -1.73 -22.63
CA ILE A 333 -10.75 -1.92 -21.24
C ILE A 333 -11.52 -0.70 -20.71
N ARG A 334 -11.07 0.52 -21.03
CA ARG A 334 -11.75 1.75 -20.62
C ARG A 334 -13.07 1.95 -21.34
N ARG A 335 -13.16 1.56 -22.62
CA ARG A 335 -14.42 1.56 -23.37
C ARG A 335 -15.44 0.64 -22.70
N LEU A 336 -15.03 -0.57 -22.35
CA LEU A 336 -15.90 -1.51 -21.62
C LEU A 336 -16.34 -0.96 -20.26
N ALA A 337 -15.42 -0.37 -19.48
CA ALA A 337 -15.78 0.27 -18.22
C ALA A 337 -16.82 1.39 -18.40
N TYR A 338 -16.73 2.13 -19.49
CA TYR A 338 -17.70 3.17 -19.83
C TYR A 338 -19.04 2.58 -20.29
N GLU A 339 -19.04 1.50 -21.08
CA GLU A 339 -20.25 0.77 -21.47
C GLU A 339 -21.00 0.25 -20.24
N LEU A 340 -20.29 -0.40 -19.31
CA LEU A 340 -20.85 -0.86 -18.03
C LEU A 340 -21.44 0.31 -17.21
N PHE A 341 -20.76 1.45 -17.19
CA PHE A 341 -21.29 2.64 -16.54
C PHE A 341 -22.61 3.11 -17.17
N LEU A 342 -22.73 3.09 -18.51
CA LEU A 342 -23.96 3.53 -19.19
C LEU A 342 -25.16 2.62 -18.88
N GLU A 343 -24.93 1.35 -18.54
CA GLU A 343 -25.98 0.42 -18.12
C GLU A 343 -26.50 0.72 -16.70
N SER A 344 -25.63 1.12 -15.77
CA SER A 344 -26.00 1.47 -14.39
C SER A 344 -25.30 2.76 -13.92
N PRO A 345 -25.75 3.95 -14.37
CA PRO A 345 -24.98 5.20 -14.17
C PRO A 345 -24.91 5.65 -12.71
N LEU A 346 -25.96 5.43 -11.92
CA LEU A 346 -26.03 5.97 -10.56
C LEU A 346 -25.26 5.12 -9.55
N TYR A 347 -25.53 3.80 -9.56
CA TYR A 347 -25.03 2.87 -8.54
C TYR A 347 -23.92 1.95 -9.04
N GLY A 348 -23.68 1.89 -10.36
CA GLY A 348 -22.77 0.93 -10.96
C GLY A 348 -23.27 -0.52 -10.82
N HIS A 349 -22.36 -1.45 -11.02
CA HIS A 349 -22.63 -2.90 -10.95
C HIS A 349 -22.20 -3.55 -9.64
N GLY A 350 -21.82 -2.77 -8.64
CA GLY A 350 -21.30 -3.25 -7.36
C GLY A 350 -19.80 -3.56 -7.37
N THR A 351 -19.23 -3.65 -6.16
CA THR A 351 -17.80 -3.85 -5.93
C THR A 351 -17.33 -5.18 -6.53
N GLY A 352 -16.19 -5.18 -7.23
CA GLY A 352 -15.60 -6.40 -7.81
C GLY A 352 -16.40 -6.99 -8.99
N SER A 353 -17.31 -6.20 -9.57
CA SER A 353 -18.10 -6.60 -10.76
C SER A 353 -17.27 -6.57 -12.04
N PHE A 354 -16.23 -5.75 -12.11
CA PHE A 354 -15.46 -5.57 -13.34
C PHE A 354 -14.75 -6.85 -13.79
N GLU A 355 -14.30 -7.70 -12.86
CA GLU A 355 -13.67 -8.99 -13.18
C GLU A 355 -14.66 -10.01 -13.77
N VAL A 356 -15.93 -9.94 -13.40
CA VAL A 356 -16.98 -10.87 -13.88
C VAL A 356 -17.55 -10.41 -15.20
N LEU A 357 -17.77 -9.10 -15.34
CA LEU A 357 -18.37 -8.50 -16.52
C LEU A 357 -17.34 -8.19 -17.62
N GLY A 358 -16.06 -8.12 -17.25
CA GLY A 358 -14.94 -7.95 -18.19
C GLY A 358 -14.46 -9.29 -18.75
N PRO A 359 -14.45 -9.52 -20.09
CA PRO A 359 -13.98 -10.77 -20.68
C PRO A 359 -12.46 -10.95 -20.49
N GLY A 360 -12.06 -11.44 -19.31
CA GLY A 360 -10.65 -11.65 -18.92
C GLY A 360 -9.93 -10.41 -18.39
N TYR A 361 -10.61 -9.27 -18.23
CA TYR A 361 -10.02 -8.05 -17.67
C TYR A 361 -10.31 -7.91 -16.18
N ARG A 362 -9.26 -7.67 -15.40
CA ARG A 362 -9.35 -7.63 -13.92
C ARG A 362 -9.71 -6.26 -13.35
N GLU A 363 -9.34 -5.19 -14.05
CA GLU A 363 -9.60 -3.80 -13.66
C GLU A 363 -9.40 -2.85 -14.85
N ALA A 364 -9.96 -1.64 -14.78
CA ALA A 364 -9.85 -0.64 -15.84
C ALA A 364 -8.48 0.05 -15.94
N HIS A 365 -7.51 -0.36 -15.12
CA HIS A 365 -6.19 0.26 -14.95
C HIS A 365 -6.28 1.79 -14.74
N SER A 366 -7.36 2.22 -14.09
CA SER A 366 -7.66 3.60 -13.75
C SER A 366 -8.72 3.59 -12.65
N MET A 367 -8.42 4.21 -11.51
CA MET A 367 -9.38 4.42 -10.41
C MET A 367 -10.71 4.99 -10.91
N PHE A 368 -10.67 6.00 -11.79
CA PHE A 368 -11.89 6.65 -12.30
C PHE A 368 -12.82 5.65 -13.00
N PHE A 369 -12.36 5.03 -14.08
CA PHE A 369 -13.14 4.05 -14.82
C PHE A 369 -13.58 2.85 -13.99
N THR A 370 -12.75 2.34 -13.08
CA THR A 370 -13.16 1.22 -12.23
C THR A 370 -14.26 1.64 -11.24
N VAL A 371 -14.10 2.74 -10.52
CA VAL A 371 -15.15 3.24 -9.60
C VAL A 371 -16.41 3.62 -10.36
N LEU A 372 -16.27 4.19 -11.56
CA LEU A 372 -17.41 4.56 -12.40
C LEU A 372 -18.24 3.34 -12.82
N ALA A 373 -17.58 2.25 -13.25
CA ALA A 373 -18.26 1.00 -13.62
C ALA A 373 -18.86 0.27 -12.39
N GLU A 374 -18.11 0.20 -11.28
CA GLU A 374 -18.51 -0.60 -10.12
C GLU A 374 -19.46 0.14 -9.15
N GLN A 375 -19.33 1.46 -9.02
CA GLN A 375 -20.04 2.24 -7.99
C GLN A 375 -20.81 3.45 -8.56
N GLY A 376 -20.76 3.64 -9.88
CA GLY A 376 -21.47 4.72 -10.58
C GLY A 376 -21.03 6.13 -10.15
N LEU A 377 -21.86 7.11 -10.48
CA LEU A 377 -21.64 8.50 -10.10
C LEU A 377 -21.58 8.69 -8.58
N ILE A 378 -22.37 7.94 -7.82
CA ILE A 378 -22.40 8.04 -6.35
C ILE A 378 -21.04 7.68 -5.77
N GLY A 379 -20.45 6.55 -6.20
CA GLY A 379 -19.13 6.13 -5.74
C GLY A 379 -18.03 7.10 -6.15
N VAL A 380 -18.06 7.60 -7.39
CA VAL A 380 -17.10 8.60 -7.87
C VAL A 380 -17.17 9.87 -7.02
N LEU A 381 -18.35 10.47 -6.89
CA LEU A 381 -18.53 11.69 -6.09
C LEU A 381 -18.09 11.49 -4.64
N TYR A 382 -18.42 10.34 -4.05
CA TYR A 382 -18.04 10.01 -2.69
C TYR A 382 -16.51 9.90 -2.54
N MET A 383 -15.84 9.08 -3.37
CA MET A 383 -14.40 8.86 -3.30
C MET A 383 -13.60 10.14 -3.54
N TYR A 384 -13.95 10.92 -4.57
CA TYR A 384 -13.28 12.20 -4.81
C TYR A 384 -13.61 13.24 -3.74
N GLY A 385 -14.81 13.22 -3.17
CA GLY A 385 -15.16 14.03 -2.00
C GLY A 385 -14.22 13.76 -0.83
N LEU A 386 -13.92 12.49 -0.53
CA LEU A 386 -12.95 12.12 0.50
C LEU A 386 -11.53 12.63 0.18
N PHE A 387 -11.09 12.55 -1.09
CA PHE A 387 -9.79 13.11 -1.49
C PHE A 387 -9.74 14.63 -1.39
N VAL A 388 -10.82 15.34 -1.71
CA VAL A 388 -10.92 16.79 -1.54
C VAL A 388 -10.86 17.19 -0.07
N ILE A 389 -11.54 16.45 0.82
CA ILE A 389 -11.46 16.66 2.28
C ILE A 389 -10.03 16.47 2.76
N LEU A 390 -9.38 15.37 2.37
CA LEU A 390 -7.99 15.09 2.72
C LEU A 390 -7.06 16.19 2.20
N GLY A 391 -7.16 16.54 0.91
CA GLY A 391 -6.37 17.58 0.28
C GLY A 391 -6.52 18.93 0.99
N SER A 392 -7.75 19.30 1.37
CA SER A 392 -8.04 20.53 2.11
C SER A 392 -7.31 20.57 3.47
N HIS A 393 -7.28 19.46 4.20
CA HIS A 393 -6.48 19.35 5.43
C HIS A 393 -4.98 19.45 5.17
N LEU A 394 -4.48 18.83 4.10
CA LEU A 394 -3.06 18.89 3.71
C LEU A 394 -2.61 20.30 3.31
N PHE A 395 -3.43 21.05 2.58
CA PHE A 395 -3.09 22.44 2.25
C PHE A 395 -3.08 23.36 3.48
N LYS A 396 -3.98 23.14 4.44
CA LYS A 396 -3.98 23.88 5.72
C LYS A 396 -2.67 23.69 6.50
N ILE A 397 -2.19 22.45 6.64
CA ILE A 397 -0.92 22.22 7.38
C ILE A 397 0.30 22.79 6.65
N VAL A 398 0.26 22.82 5.31
CA VAL A 398 1.35 23.40 4.51
C VAL A 398 1.43 24.91 4.67
N ALA A 399 0.28 25.57 4.85
CA ALA A 399 0.24 27.00 5.18
C ALA A 399 0.90 27.29 6.54
N CYS A 400 0.82 26.35 7.49
CA CYS A 400 1.47 26.49 8.79
C CYS A 400 2.99 26.25 8.71
N GLU A 401 3.44 25.18 8.04
CA GLU A 401 4.87 24.84 7.97
C GLU A 401 5.28 24.21 6.63
N TRP A 402 6.35 24.73 6.05
CA TRP A 402 6.85 24.33 4.72
C TRP A 402 7.31 22.88 4.65
N ARG A 403 7.75 22.27 5.76
CA ARG A 403 8.24 20.89 5.80
C ARG A 403 7.17 19.85 5.40
N TYR A 404 5.90 20.22 5.47
CA TYR A 404 4.78 19.33 5.12
C TYR A 404 4.37 19.37 3.64
N ARG A 405 5.03 20.18 2.81
CA ARG A 405 4.71 20.32 1.37
C ARG A 405 4.73 19.02 0.60
N LEU A 406 5.52 18.04 1.05
CA LEU A 406 5.62 16.75 0.39
C LEU A 406 4.34 15.90 0.54
N LEU A 407 3.51 16.13 1.57
CA LEU A 407 2.26 15.38 1.77
C LEU A 407 1.22 15.62 0.65
N PRO A 408 0.84 16.87 0.29
CA PRO A 408 -0.06 17.09 -0.83
C PRO A 408 0.56 16.71 -2.18
N VAL A 409 1.87 16.86 -2.36
CA VAL A 409 2.57 16.39 -3.58
C VAL A 409 2.46 14.87 -3.71
N ALA A 410 2.61 14.13 -2.61
CA ALA A 410 2.41 12.68 -2.59
C ALA A 410 0.96 12.29 -2.89
N LEU A 411 -0.03 13.00 -2.34
CA LEU A 411 -1.44 12.75 -2.67
C LEU A 411 -1.73 12.99 -4.15
N ALA A 412 -1.26 14.11 -4.71
CA ALA A 412 -1.43 14.41 -6.14
C ALA A 412 -0.75 13.36 -7.03
N THR A 413 0.48 12.97 -6.68
CA THR A 413 1.22 11.91 -7.39
C THR A 413 0.51 10.57 -7.27
N TYR A 414 0.00 10.23 -6.09
CA TYR A 414 -0.78 9.01 -5.87
C TYR A 414 -2.03 9.00 -6.74
N LEU A 415 -2.80 10.10 -6.79
CA LEU A 415 -3.98 10.22 -7.65
C LEU A 415 -3.61 10.08 -9.13
N LEU A 416 -2.59 10.78 -9.59
CA LEU A 416 -2.08 10.63 -10.96
C LEU A 416 -1.70 9.18 -11.25
N PHE A 417 -1.00 8.53 -10.32
CA PHE A 417 -0.55 7.16 -10.44
C PHE A 417 -1.73 6.17 -10.52
N VAL A 418 -2.71 6.28 -9.63
CA VAL A 418 -3.87 5.36 -9.64
C VAL A 418 -4.84 5.58 -10.80
N HIS A 419 -4.79 6.75 -11.45
CA HIS A 419 -5.51 7.01 -12.71
C HIS A 419 -4.79 6.48 -13.95
N THR A 420 -3.47 6.35 -13.88
CA THR A 420 -2.65 6.02 -15.05
C THR A 420 -2.17 4.58 -15.05
N VAL A 421 -1.93 3.98 -13.89
CA VAL A 421 -1.26 2.68 -13.78
C VAL A 421 -2.20 1.58 -13.28
N GLY A 422 -3.06 1.85 -12.29
CA GLY A 422 -3.97 0.85 -11.74
C GLY A 422 -4.68 1.31 -10.45
N PHE A 423 -5.85 0.73 -10.16
CA PHE A 423 -6.66 1.11 -9.01
C PHE A 423 -6.40 0.21 -7.81
N VAL A 424 -6.06 0.82 -6.68
CA VAL A 424 -5.61 0.09 -5.47
C VAL A 424 -6.76 -0.35 -4.56
N PHE A 425 -8.00 0.05 -4.84
CA PHE A 425 -9.17 -0.36 -4.03
C PHE A 425 -10.03 -1.45 -4.70
N VAL A 426 -9.58 -2.08 -5.80
CA VAL A 426 -10.36 -3.15 -6.45
C VAL A 426 -10.32 -4.42 -5.61
N ILE A 427 -11.47 -4.98 -5.25
CA ILE A 427 -11.52 -6.34 -4.71
C ILE A 427 -11.60 -7.31 -5.89
N ILE A 428 -10.51 -8.03 -6.13
CA ILE A 428 -10.41 -9.02 -7.19
C ILE A 428 -10.41 -10.39 -6.50
N PRO A 429 -11.43 -11.25 -6.63
CA PRO A 429 -11.43 -12.61 -6.09
C PRO A 429 -10.13 -13.40 -6.27
N ALA A 430 -9.39 -13.16 -7.36
CA ALA A 430 -8.11 -13.80 -7.63
C ALA A 430 -6.88 -13.12 -6.96
N LYS A 431 -6.92 -11.81 -6.65
CA LYS A 431 -5.84 -11.15 -5.88
C LYS A 431 -6.23 -11.11 -4.42
N SER A 432 -5.27 -11.24 -3.53
CA SER A 432 -5.63 -11.16 -2.13
C SER A 432 -5.98 -9.73 -1.71
N LEU A 433 -7.21 -9.62 -1.21
CA LEU A 433 -7.82 -8.47 -0.56
C LEU A 433 -6.89 -7.73 0.42
N THR A 434 -5.95 -8.44 1.05
CA THR A 434 -5.00 -7.87 2.02
C THR A 434 -4.08 -6.81 1.44
N ILE A 435 -3.76 -6.90 0.14
CA ILE A 435 -2.91 -5.92 -0.52
C ILE A 435 -3.70 -4.61 -0.61
N ASN A 436 -4.93 -4.67 -1.12
CA ASN A 436 -5.75 -3.49 -1.41
C ASN A 436 -6.16 -2.65 -0.19
N CYS A 437 -6.01 -3.16 1.03
CA CYS A 437 -6.29 -2.37 2.24
C CYS A 437 -5.16 -1.42 2.67
N ILE A 438 -3.92 -1.60 2.17
CA ILE A 438 -2.76 -0.81 2.62
C ILE A 438 -2.92 0.68 2.24
N ALA A 439 -3.28 1.00 1.00
CA ALA A 439 -3.45 2.40 0.58
C ALA A 439 -4.54 3.14 1.37
N PRO A 440 -5.76 2.59 1.56
CA PRO A 440 -6.75 3.22 2.45
C PRO A 440 -6.21 3.47 3.86
N VAL A 441 -5.52 2.49 4.46
CA VAL A 441 -4.91 2.68 5.80
C VAL A 441 -3.89 3.82 5.78
N LEU A 442 -3.02 3.90 4.77
CA LEU A 442 -2.04 4.98 4.63
C LEU A 442 -2.70 6.35 4.43
N LEU A 443 -3.78 6.43 3.66
CA LEU A 443 -4.55 7.67 3.47
C LEU A 443 -5.21 8.13 4.78
N ILE A 444 -5.74 7.20 5.58
CA ILE A 444 -6.26 7.48 6.93
C ILE A 444 -5.13 7.93 7.87
N CYS A 445 -3.95 7.31 7.80
CA CYS A 445 -2.77 7.76 8.53
C CYS A 445 -2.40 9.20 8.16
N ILE A 446 -2.39 9.55 6.87
CA ILE A 446 -2.12 10.91 6.38
C ILE A 446 -3.17 11.89 6.91
N TYR A 447 -4.46 11.54 6.85
CA TYR A 447 -5.55 12.35 7.38
C TYR A 447 -5.35 12.68 8.86
N TYR A 448 -5.21 11.67 9.72
CA TYR A 448 -5.05 11.88 11.15
C TYR A 448 -3.70 12.48 11.54
N TYR A 449 -2.64 12.22 10.78
CA TYR A 449 -1.37 12.91 10.92
C TYR A 449 -1.55 14.41 10.70
N SER A 450 -2.18 14.82 9.60
CA SER A 450 -2.42 16.23 9.28
C SER A 450 -3.27 16.92 10.35
N LYS A 451 -4.30 16.24 10.86
CA LYS A 451 -5.15 16.75 11.94
C LYS A 451 -4.38 16.91 13.25
N SER A 452 -3.55 15.94 13.62
CA SER A 452 -2.72 16.00 14.83
C SER A 452 -1.71 17.16 14.78
N ILE A 453 -1.11 17.42 13.62
CA ILE A 453 -0.23 18.59 13.41
C ILE A 453 -1.00 19.90 13.52
N ALA A 454 -2.15 20.02 12.85
CA ALA A 454 -2.97 21.23 12.89
C ALA A 454 -3.40 21.61 14.32
N ASN A 455 -3.75 20.61 15.14
CA ASN A 455 -4.13 20.82 16.53
C ASN A 455 -2.97 21.31 17.41
N LYS A 456 -1.71 20.99 17.06
CA LYS A 456 -0.53 21.49 17.79
C LYS A 456 -0.18 22.93 17.42
N SER A 457 -0.52 23.34 16.20
CA SER A 457 -0.25 24.70 15.70
C SER A 457 -1.31 25.73 16.09
N ALA A 458 -2.47 25.30 16.61
CA ALA A 458 -3.47 26.23 17.12
C ALA A 458 -2.89 26.94 18.36
N PRO A 459 -2.84 28.29 18.40
CA PRO A 459 -2.46 28.99 19.61
C PRO A 459 -3.41 28.55 20.73
N SER A 460 -2.85 28.24 21.90
CA SER A 460 -3.67 28.01 23.08
C SER A 460 -4.40 29.32 23.39
N ASP A 461 -5.66 29.44 22.95
CA ASP A 461 -6.58 30.51 23.34
C ASP A 461 -7.01 30.37 24.82
N HIS A 462 -6.00 30.29 25.69
CA HIS A 462 -6.12 30.38 27.13
C HIS A 462 -5.24 31.55 27.57
N GLY A 463 -5.82 32.74 27.46
CA GLY A 463 -5.54 33.84 28.38
C GLY A 463 -6.15 33.57 29.74
#